data_AF-A0A8B0SG68-F1
#
_entry.id   AF-A0A8B0SG68-F1
#
_cell.length_a   1.000
_cell.length_b   1.000
_cell.length_c   1.000
_cell.angle_alpha   90.00
_cell.angle_beta   90.00
_cell.angle_gamma   90.00
#
_symmetry.space_group_name_H-M   'P 1'
#
loop_
_entity.id
_entity.type
_entity.pdbx_description
1 polymer ?
#
loop_
_entity_poly.entity_id
_entity_poly.type
_entity_poly.pdbx_seq_one_letter_code
_entity_poly.pdbx_strand_id
1 'polypeptide(L)'
;MELTTLTSTFVTELDSFAYTLSSTDRVWNILFPDPQEKWHHLHINQYQQTYYITHISGDSGGLEIELGKDVKQTTRPTGNTTWEFLLTAARQWLKVIRKDWIKANKKIQLEYPLRYRYGIAPNALIRASLPDVYRLDQELGEINTAKLVQLVETGFFHRQANTPIASMTATDYFHYCKIAYIAGKRQDESVDESLSGREMYARYADGRHEGLLDIDPDSAQEFADWIDSKHLLKKVGGHPWEIKRGGNTTHINLSVTRPPYQREGFKIELRGESISRMVETMRMLLAIHAANLPISIADPEGIRKRLLAQDNIGIVPAYTSLHRANQHFGKAQDVFDVMHYDALGRFKRRITPFITWEPLPILKPRDASDILPP
;
A
#
# COMPACT_ATOMS: atom_id res chain seq x y z
N MET A 1 -13.60 34.69 -20.12
CA MET A 1 -12.13 34.63 -20.14
C MET A 1 -11.80 33.25 -20.64
N GLU A 2 -11.10 33.13 -21.77
CA GLU A 2 -10.75 31.82 -22.34
C GLU A 2 -9.94 31.02 -21.32
N LEU A 3 -10.27 29.74 -21.11
CA LEU A 3 -9.68 28.89 -20.08
C LEU A 3 -8.14 28.89 -20.15
N THR A 4 -7.59 28.94 -21.37
CA THR A 4 -6.15 29.09 -21.64
C THR A 4 -5.56 30.34 -20.98
N THR A 5 -6.19 31.51 -21.14
CA THR A 5 -5.72 32.77 -20.55
C THR A 5 -5.78 32.72 -19.03
N LEU A 6 -6.88 32.19 -18.47
CA LEU A 6 -7.05 32.08 -17.02
C LEU A 6 -6.01 31.14 -16.40
N THR A 7 -5.77 29.99 -17.04
CA THR A 7 -4.79 29.00 -16.59
C THR A 7 -3.37 29.56 -16.67
N SER A 8 -3.00 30.21 -17.78
CA SER A 8 -1.70 30.86 -17.95
C SER A 8 -1.45 31.93 -16.88
N THR A 9 -2.48 32.74 -16.59
CA THR A 9 -2.39 33.77 -15.55
C THR A 9 -2.23 33.14 -14.16
N PHE A 10 -2.96 32.07 -13.88
CA PHE A 10 -2.87 31.36 -12.60
C PHE A 10 -1.47 30.78 -12.35
N VAL A 11 -0.90 30.04 -13.32
CA VAL A 11 0.44 29.44 -13.12
C VAL A 11 1.53 30.51 -13.01
N THR A 12 1.40 31.63 -13.73
CA THR A 12 2.31 32.78 -13.60
C THR A 12 2.21 33.42 -12.21
N GLU A 13 1.01 33.56 -11.65
CA GLU A 13 0.84 34.03 -10.27
C GLU A 13 1.42 33.05 -9.25
N LEU A 14 1.29 31.75 -9.51
CA LEU A 14 1.78 30.68 -8.64
C LEU A 14 3.30 30.67 -8.49
N ASP A 15 4.05 31.08 -9.51
CA ASP A 15 5.51 31.21 -9.47
C ASP A 15 6.01 32.19 -8.39
N SER A 16 5.16 33.12 -7.95
CA SER A 16 5.46 34.02 -6.82
C SER A 16 5.36 33.35 -5.44
N PHE A 17 5.00 32.07 -5.37
CA PHE A 17 4.86 31.30 -4.13
C PHE A 17 5.89 30.18 -4.02
N ALA A 18 6.25 29.84 -2.79
CA ALA A 18 7.16 28.77 -2.46
C ALA A 18 6.61 27.41 -2.93
N TYR A 19 7.52 26.53 -3.32
CA TYR A 19 7.24 25.19 -3.82
C TYR A 19 8.13 24.18 -3.12
N THR A 20 7.76 22.92 -3.19
CA THR A 20 8.61 21.79 -2.81
C THR A 20 9.21 21.16 -4.05
N LEU A 21 10.38 20.55 -3.93
CA LEU A 21 10.95 19.73 -5.00
C LEU A 21 10.53 18.28 -4.83
N SER A 22 10.03 17.68 -5.90
CA SER A 22 9.85 16.22 -6.03
C SER A 22 10.81 15.74 -7.12
N SER A 23 11.93 15.14 -6.71
CA SER A 23 13.10 14.94 -7.59
C SER A 23 13.59 16.28 -8.16
N THR A 24 13.33 16.56 -9.43
CA THR A 24 13.67 17.84 -10.10
C THR A 24 12.48 18.75 -10.31
N ASP A 25 11.27 18.29 -10.01
CA ASP A 25 10.03 18.97 -10.39
C ASP A 25 9.59 19.94 -9.31
N ARG A 26 9.08 21.10 -9.72
CA ARG A 26 8.48 22.05 -8.78
C ARG A 26 7.05 21.63 -8.49
N VAL A 27 6.72 21.52 -7.21
CA VAL A 27 5.41 21.06 -6.75
C VAL A 27 4.76 22.09 -5.84
N TRP A 28 3.51 22.42 -6.13
CA TRP A 28 2.65 23.21 -5.26
C TRP A 28 1.42 22.40 -4.87
N ASN A 29 1.05 22.51 -3.60
CA ASN A 29 -0.23 22.00 -3.10
C ASN A 29 -1.01 23.19 -2.54
N ILE A 30 -2.17 23.46 -3.13
CA ILE A 30 -2.99 24.61 -2.78
C ILE A 30 -4.31 24.11 -2.21
N LEU A 31 -4.51 24.37 -0.92
CA LEU A 31 -5.78 24.18 -0.23
C LEU A 31 -6.49 25.52 -0.14
N PHE A 32 -7.74 25.58 -0.62
CA PHE A 32 -8.52 26.82 -0.60
C PHE A 32 -10.03 26.54 -0.47
N PRO A 33 -10.76 27.43 0.21
CA PRO A 33 -12.22 27.44 0.15
C PRO A 33 -12.68 28.18 -1.11
N ASP A 34 -13.79 27.73 -1.69
CA ASP A 34 -14.52 28.50 -2.68
C ASP A 34 -15.48 29.53 -2.02
N PRO A 35 -16.18 30.39 -2.79
CA PRO A 35 -17.10 31.38 -2.21
C PRO A 35 -18.26 30.80 -1.39
N GLN A 36 -18.53 29.49 -1.48
CA GLN A 36 -19.53 28.78 -0.67
C GLN A 36 -18.89 28.06 0.53
N GLU A 37 -17.62 28.35 0.82
CA GLU A 37 -16.79 27.71 1.85
C GLU A 37 -16.62 26.19 1.66
N LYS A 38 -16.81 25.67 0.44
CA LYS A 38 -16.40 24.29 0.09
C LYS A 38 -14.90 24.27 -0.18
N TRP A 39 -14.20 23.32 0.43
CA TRP A 39 -12.75 23.18 0.32
C TRP A 39 -12.33 22.38 -0.90
N HIS A 40 -11.30 22.87 -1.58
CA HIS A 40 -10.68 22.28 -2.76
C HIS A 40 -9.17 22.09 -2.55
N HIS A 41 -8.59 21.13 -3.26
CA HIS A 41 -7.15 20.84 -3.25
C HIS A 41 -6.65 20.70 -4.69
N LEU A 42 -5.81 21.65 -5.11
CA LEU A 42 -5.07 21.56 -6.35
C LEU A 42 -3.65 21.11 -6.09
N HIS A 43 -3.21 20.11 -6.85
CA HIS A 43 -1.83 19.68 -6.93
C HIS A 43 -1.27 20.12 -8.28
N ILE A 44 -0.17 20.87 -8.26
CA ILE A 44 0.47 21.39 -9.45
C ILE A 44 1.91 20.86 -9.48
N ASN A 45 2.28 20.19 -10.57
CA ASN A 45 3.65 19.82 -10.87
C ASN A 45 4.09 20.61 -12.12
N GLN A 46 5.25 21.25 -12.05
CA GLN A 46 5.96 21.76 -13.23
C GLN A 46 7.10 20.80 -13.59
N TYR A 47 6.96 20.16 -14.76
CA TYR A 47 8.00 19.36 -15.38
C TYR A 47 8.46 20.06 -16.66
N GLN A 48 9.74 20.42 -16.72
CA GLN A 48 10.30 21.25 -17.79
C GLN A 48 9.53 22.59 -17.92
N GLN A 49 8.89 22.83 -19.07
CA GLN A 49 8.10 24.04 -19.35
C GLN A 49 6.59 23.82 -19.21
N THR A 50 6.17 22.62 -18.78
CA THR A 50 4.78 22.20 -18.75
C THR A 50 4.27 22.13 -17.31
N TYR A 51 3.12 22.76 -17.07
CA TYR A 51 2.39 22.67 -15.82
C TYR A 51 1.28 21.63 -15.92
N TYR A 52 1.29 20.68 -14.99
CA TYR A 52 0.23 19.69 -14.79
C TYR A 52 -0.57 20.08 -13.55
N ILE A 53 -1.84 20.43 -13.73
CA ILE A 53 -2.73 20.87 -12.66
C ILE A 53 -3.76 19.76 -12.44
N THR A 54 -3.79 19.19 -11.25
CA THR A 54 -4.73 18.12 -10.89
C THR A 54 -5.66 18.59 -9.78
N HIS A 55 -6.97 18.41 -9.98
CA HIS A 55 -7.92 18.52 -8.89
C HIS A 55 -7.94 17.19 -8.13
N ILE A 56 -7.40 17.19 -6.90
CA ILE A 56 -7.13 15.95 -6.15
C ILE A 56 -8.39 15.13 -5.84
N SER A 57 -9.56 15.77 -5.71
CA SER A 57 -10.82 15.06 -5.53
C SER A 57 -11.33 14.35 -6.79
N GLY A 58 -10.77 14.68 -7.97
CA GLY A 58 -11.20 14.18 -9.28
C GLY A 58 -12.34 14.97 -9.93
N ASP A 59 -13.05 15.84 -9.19
CA ASP A 59 -14.28 16.50 -9.67
C ASP A 59 -14.10 17.26 -11.00
N SER A 60 -12.88 17.70 -11.33
CA SER A 60 -12.55 18.46 -12.55
C SER A 60 -11.51 17.78 -13.45
N GLY A 61 -11.00 16.61 -13.06
CA GLY A 61 -9.91 15.94 -13.75
C GLY A 61 -8.58 16.71 -13.65
N GLY A 62 -7.87 16.80 -14.77
CA GLY A 62 -6.53 17.39 -14.86
C GLY A 62 -6.35 18.25 -16.09
N LEU A 63 -5.50 19.27 -15.98
CA LEU A 63 -5.07 20.15 -17.06
C LEU A 63 -3.57 20.04 -17.28
N GLU A 64 -3.17 20.24 -18.52
CA GLU A 64 -1.81 20.47 -18.97
C GLU A 64 -1.74 21.82 -19.68
N ILE A 65 -0.74 22.63 -19.36
CA ILE A 65 -0.47 23.88 -20.06
C ILE A 65 1.03 24.15 -20.16
N GLU A 66 1.46 24.59 -21.34
CA GLU A 66 2.74 25.26 -21.57
C GLU A 66 2.43 26.73 -21.86
N LEU A 67 3.20 27.64 -21.27
CA LEU A 67 2.94 29.08 -21.43
C LEU A 67 3.00 29.48 -22.91
N GLY A 68 1.92 30.11 -23.40
CA GLY A 68 1.77 30.49 -24.82
C GLY A 68 1.12 29.44 -25.71
N LYS A 69 0.73 28.27 -25.17
CA LYS A 69 -0.04 27.22 -25.87
C LYS A 69 -1.43 27.05 -25.29
N ASP A 70 -2.29 26.36 -26.03
CA ASP A 70 -3.63 26.00 -25.58
C ASP A 70 -3.60 24.99 -24.43
N VAL A 71 -4.54 25.15 -23.51
CA VAL A 71 -4.74 24.21 -22.41
C VAL A 71 -5.28 22.88 -22.92
N LYS A 72 -4.77 21.77 -22.38
CA LYS A 72 -5.25 20.43 -22.70
C LYS A 72 -5.82 19.77 -21.45
N GLN A 73 -6.91 19.03 -21.62
CA GLN A 73 -7.45 18.20 -20.56
C GLN A 73 -6.76 16.83 -20.55
N THR A 74 -6.12 16.48 -19.44
CA THR A 74 -5.32 15.24 -19.32
C THR A 74 -6.10 14.08 -18.73
N THR A 75 -7.07 14.37 -17.87
CA THR A 75 -7.95 13.35 -17.28
C THR A 75 -9.40 13.80 -17.29
N ARG A 76 -10.30 12.82 -17.43
CA ARG A 76 -11.74 13.07 -17.45
C ARG A 76 -12.22 13.49 -16.06
N PRO A 77 -13.13 14.46 -15.98
CA PRO A 77 -13.70 14.88 -14.70
C PRO A 77 -14.64 13.79 -14.19
N THR A 78 -14.65 13.58 -12.87
CA THR A 78 -15.62 12.70 -12.21
C THR A 78 -16.80 13.47 -11.62
N GLY A 79 -16.76 14.80 -11.67
CA GLY A 79 -17.77 15.70 -11.13
C GLY A 79 -18.11 16.84 -12.08
N ASN A 80 -18.82 17.83 -11.56
CA ASN A 80 -19.39 18.94 -12.35
C ASN A 80 -18.70 20.28 -12.08
N THR A 81 -17.60 20.29 -11.33
CA THR A 81 -16.89 21.53 -11.02
C THR A 81 -16.05 21.96 -12.22
N THR A 82 -16.25 23.18 -12.70
CA THR A 82 -15.53 23.71 -13.86
C THR A 82 -14.17 24.27 -13.46
N TRP A 83 -13.20 24.20 -14.37
CA TRP A 83 -11.87 24.75 -14.14
C TRP A 83 -11.87 26.27 -14.02
N GLU A 84 -12.75 26.97 -14.75
CA GLU A 84 -12.87 28.42 -14.66
C GLU A 84 -13.27 28.86 -13.24
N PHE A 85 -14.19 28.12 -12.62
CA PHE A 85 -14.59 28.36 -11.23
C PHE A 85 -13.43 28.10 -10.26
N LEU A 86 -12.78 26.93 -10.37
CA LEU A 86 -11.68 26.55 -9.48
C LEU A 86 -10.50 27.51 -9.57
N LEU A 87 -10.04 27.84 -10.78
CA LEU A 87 -8.91 28.74 -10.97
C LEU A 87 -9.23 30.15 -10.50
N THR A 88 -10.48 30.61 -10.68
CA THR A 88 -10.91 31.91 -10.14
C THR A 88 -10.87 31.92 -8.62
N ALA A 89 -11.41 30.89 -7.96
CA ALA A 89 -11.37 30.76 -6.50
C ALA A 89 -9.93 30.63 -5.96
N ALA A 90 -9.11 29.79 -6.60
CA ALA A 90 -7.71 29.61 -6.25
C ALA A 90 -6.93 30.93 -6.34
N ARG A 91 -7.10 31.72 -7.41
CA ARG A 91 -6.45 33.03 -7.57
C ARG A 91 -6.91 34.03 -6.51
N GLN A 92 -8.19 34.04 -6.16
CA GLN A 92 -8.68 34.86 -5.04
C GLN A 92 -8.01 34.46 -3.74
N TRP A 93 -7.85 33.17 -3.49
CA TRP A 93 -7.16 32.67 -2.32
C TRP A 93 -5.66 33.01 -2.30
N LEU A 94 -4.97 32.97 -3.44
CA LEU A 94 -3.58 33.42 -3.55
C LEU A 94 -3.42 34.89 -3.11
N LYS A 95 -4.40 35.76 -3.40
CA LYS A 95 -4.40 37.15 -2.91
C LYS A 95 -4.51 37.23 -1.39
N VAL A 96 -5.33 36.35 -0.78
CA VAL A 96 -5.44 36.24 0.69
C VAL A 96 -4.11 35.81 1.30
N ILE A 97 -3.48 34.78 0.75
CA ILE A 97 -2.17 34.30 1.20
C ILE A 97 -1.10 35.39 1.05
N ARG A 98 -1.08 36.11 -0.07
CA ARG A 98 -0.11 37.20 -0.30
C ARG A 98 -0.23 38.31 0.73
N LYS A 99 -1.45 38.58 1.21
CA LYS A 99 -1.70 39.61 2.24
C LYS A 99 -1.22 39.17 3.62
N ASP A 100 -1.52 37.93 4.01
CA ASP A 100 -1.16 37.36 5.32
C ASP A 100 -1.15 35.83 5.25
N TRP A 101 0.01 35.27 4.88
CA TRP A 101 0.13 33.84 4.66
C TRP A 101 0.02 33.05 5.97
N ILE A 102 0.42 33.62 7.11
CA ILE A 102 0.32 32.96 8.42
C ILE A 102 -1.16 32.78 8.79
N LYS A 103 -1.96 33.85 8.69
CA LYS A 103 -3.40 33.78 8.98
C LYS A 103 -4.13 32.86 8.00
N ALA A 104 -3.78 32.90 6.72
CA ALA A 104 -4.38 32.03 5.71
C ALA A 104 -4.10 30.54 6.00
N ASN A 105 -2.84 30.18 6.29
CA ASN A 105 -2.49 28.80 6.63
C ASN A 105 -3.10 28.36 7.97
N LYS A 106 -3.23 29.25 8.96
CA LYS A 106 -3.99 28.96 10.19
C LYS A 106 -5.47 28.62 9.90
N LYS A 107 -6.12 29.35 8.99
CA LYS A 107 -7.50 29.04 8.55
C LYS A 107 -7.56 27.61 7.97
N ILE A 108 -6.62 27.26 7.08
CA ILE A 108 -6.52 25.91 6.49
C ILE A 108 -6.39 24.84 7.59
N GLN A 109 -5.48 25.03 8.56
CA GLN A 109 -5.27 24.06 9.64
C GLN A 109 -6.52 23.82 10.49
N LEU A 110 -7.33 24.86 10.72
CA LEU A 110 -8.54 24.77 11.55
C LEU A 110 -9.75 24.24 10.79
N GLU A 111 -9.90 24.63 9.52
CA GLU A 111 -11.17 24.48 8.81
C GLU A 111 -11.13 23.43 7.69
N TYR A 112 -9.94 23.04 7.19
CA TYR A 112 -9.87 22.03 6.14
C TYR A 112 -10.50 20.71 6.61
N PRO A 113 -11.49 20.13 5.91
CA PRO A 113 -12.30 19.04 6.44
C PRO A 113 -11.47 17.81 6.79
N LEU A 114 -11.68 17.25 7.99
CA LEU A 114 -10.97 16.05 8.46
C LEU A 114 -11.12 14.85 7.51
N ARG A 115 -12.25 14.75 6.80
CA ARG A 115 -12.49 13.70 5.80
C ARG A 115 -11.58 13.78 4.57
N TYR A 116 -10.82 14.86 4.41
CA TYR A 116 -9.87 15.06 3.33
C TYR A 116 -8.41 15.03 3.81
N ARG A 117 -8.17 14.68 5.07
CA ARG A 117 -6.83 14.64 5.66
C ARG A 117 -6.31 13.22 5.76
N TYR A 118 -4.99 13.08 5.71
CA TYR A 118 -4.28 11.88 6.12
C TYR A 118 -4.01 11.91 7.62
N GLY A 119 -4.07 10.74 8.26
CA GLY A 119 -3.69 10.59 9.66
C GLY A 119 -3.57 9.13 10.05
N ILE A 120 -3.22 8.88 11.31
CA ILE A 120 -3.12 7.53 11.88
C ILE A 120 -3.92 7.44 13.18
N ALA A 121 -4.61 6.32 13.37
CA ALA A 121 -5.35 6.01 14.58
C ALA A 121 -4.84 4.68 15.17
N PRO A 122 -4.65 4.56 16.50
CA PRO A 122 -4.26 3.30 17.12
C PRO A 122 -5.29 2.19 16.84
N ASN A 123 -4.85 1.04 16.32
CA ASN A 123 -5.77 -0.06 15.97
C ASN A 123 -6.51 -0.59 17.21
N ALA A 124 -5.85 -0.64 18.37
CA ALA A 124 -6.48 -0.98 19.64
C ALA A 124 -7.74 -0.12 19.94
N LEU A 125 -7.68 1.18 19.64
CA LEU A 125 -8.82 2.09 19.84
C LEU A 125 -9.93 1.85 18.81
N ILE A 126 -9.55 1.58 17.55
CA ILE A 126 -10.50 1.22 16.49
C ILE A 126 -11.27 -0.04 16.89
N ARG A 127 -10.58 -1.13 17.27
CA ARG A 127 -11.21 -2.38 17.72
C ARG A 127 -12.08 -2.24 18.95
N ALA A 128 -11.70 -1.37 19.89
CA ALA A 128 -12.48 -1.10 21.10
C ALA A 128 -13.70 -0.20 20.85
N SER A 129 -13.79 0.44 19.68
CA SER A 129 -14.84 1.41 19.36
C SER A 129 -15.79 0.93 18.27
N LEU A 130 -15.29 0.20 17.27
CA LEU A 130 -16.06 -0.29 16.14
C LEU A 130 -16.34 -1.79 16.34
N PRO A 131 -17.58 -2.18 16.66
CA PRO A 131 -17.92 -3.58 16.94
C PRO A 131 -17.80 -4.49 15.71
N ASP A 132 -18.07 -3.95 14.52
CA ASP A 132 -18.14 -4.72 13.27
C ASP A 132 -16.82 -4.71 12.48
N VAL A 133 -15.73 -4.18 13.06
CA VAL A 133 -14.43 -4.19 12.39
C VAL A 133 -13.93 -5.62 12.27
N TYR A 134 -13.44 -5.99 11.08
CA TYR A 134 -12.86 -7.29 10.86
C TYR A 134 -11.61 -7.51 11.75
N ARG A 135 -11.50 -8.70 12.34
CA ARG A 135 -10.47 -9.03 13.33
C ARG A 135 -9.76 -10.34 13.01
N LEU A 136 -8.48 -10.21 12.68
CA LEU A 136 -7.59 -11.34 12.41
C LEU A 136 -7.51 -12.32 13.59
N ASP A 137 -7.41 -11.78 14.82
CA ASP A 137 -7.30 -12.57 16.04
C ASP A 137 -8.55 -13.42 16.30
N GLN A 138 -9.72 -12.88 15.98
CA GLN A 138 -10.99 -13.60 16.14
C GLN A 138 -11.14 -14.71 15.11
N GLU A 139 -10.83 -14.45 13.84
CA GLU A 139 -10.96 -15.47 12.79
C GLU A 139 -9.87 -16.56 12.88
N LEU A 140 -8.65 -16.19 13.29
CA LEU A 140 -7.57 -17.16 13.51
C LEU A 140 -7.83 -18.01 14.76
N GLY A 141 -8.47 -17.41 15.78
CA GLY A 141 -8.76 -18.01 17.07
C GLY A 141 -7.65 -17.80 18.09
N GLU A 142 -8.02 -17.81 19.38
CA GLU A 142 -7.14 -17.48 20.50
C GLU A 142 -5.89 -18.37 20.57
N ILE A 143 -6.08 -19.69 20.47
CA ILE A 143 -4.99 -20.67 20.55
C ILE A 143 -3.94 -20.43 19.46
N ASN A 144 -4.39 -20.25 18.22
CA ASN A 144 -3.51 -20.05 17.08
C ASN A 144 -2.86 -18.66 17.11
N THR A 145 -3.59 -17.64 17.56
CA THR A 145 -3.05 -16.31 17.80
C THR A 145 -1.90 -16.35 18.81
N ALA A 146 -2.11 -16.99 19.97
CA ALA A 146 -1.09 -17.13 21.01
C ALA A 146 0.15 -17.87 20.50
N LYS A 147 -0.03 -18.98 19.77
CA LYS A 147 1.09 -19.73 19.15
C LYS A 147 1.90 -18.86 18.20
N LEU A 148 1.23 -18.10 17.33
CA LEU A 148 1.90 -17.30 16.31
C LEU A 148 2.66 -16.12 16.95
N VAL A 149 2.04 -15.45 17.93
CA VAL A 149 2.72 -14.42 18.73
C VAL A 149 3.95 -14.99 19.43
N GLN A 150 3.85 -16.18 20.05
CA GLN A 150 4.97 -16.84 20.70
C GLN A 150 6.13 -17.15 19.73
N LEU A 151 5.82 -17.63 18.51
CA LEU A 151 6.85 -17.89 17.50
C LEU A 151 7.63 -16.61 17.14
N VAL A 152 6.92 -15.48 17.01
CA VAL A 152 7.56 -14.19 16.74
C VAL A 152 8.40 -13.74 17.94
N GLU A 153 7.84 -13.71 19.15
CA GLU A 153 8.51 -13.20 20.36
C GLU A 153 9.71 -14.04 20.80
N THR A 154 9.70 -15.34 20.54
CA THR A 154 10.86 -16.22 20.80
C THR A 154 11.95 -16.07 19.74
N GLY A 155 11.71 -15.28 18.69
CA GLY A 155 12.63 -15.06 17.58
C GLY A 155 12.77 -16.28 16.68
N PHE A 156 11.76 -17.17 16.60
CA PHE A 156 11.81 -18.41 15.83
C PHE A 156 12.28 -18.17 14.39
N PHE A 157 11.73 -17.14 13.74
CA PHE A 157 12.00 -16.80 12.33
C PHE A 157 13.37 -16.13 12.09
N HIS A 158 14.09 -15.76 13.15
CA HIS A 158 15.42 -15.13 13.06
C HIS A 158 16.55 -16.12 13.33
N ARG A 159 16.25 -17.31 13.84
CA ARG A 159 17.25 -18.33 14.17
C ARG A 159 17.59 -19.14 12.92
N GLN A 160 18.85 -19.09 12.50
CA GLN A 160 19.34 -19.91 11.38
C GLN A 160 19.13 -21.41 11.58
N ALA A 161 18.98 -21.93 12.80
CA ALA A 161 18.69 -23.34 13.01
C ALA A 161 17.27 -23.75 12.55
N ASN A 162 16.35 -22.80 12.38
CA ASN A 162 14.92 -23.07 12.22
C ASN A 162 14.41 -22.83 10.80
N THR A 163 15.24 -22.30 9.90
CA THR A 163 14.75 -21.67 8.66
C THR A 163 15.39 -22.20 7.37
N PRO A 164 16.72 -22.37 7.27
CA PRO A 164 17.36 -22.93 6.09
C PRO A 164 17.31 -24.46 6.08
N ILE A 165 17.18 -25.03 4.88
CA ILE A 165 17.29 -26.46 4.60
C ILE A 165 18.50 -26.68 3.70
N ALA A 166 19.33 -27.68 4.00
CA ALA A 166 20.56 -27.93 3.24
C ALA A 166 20.32 -28.41 1.80
N SER A 167 19.34 -29.29 1.61
CA SER A 167 18.98 -29.89 0.31
C SER A 167 17.46 -29.97 0.18
N MET A 168 16.96 -29.88 -1.05
CA MET A 168 15.54 -29.86 -1.33
C MET A 168 15.29 -30.37 -2.75
N THR A 169 14.24 -31.16 -2.92
CA THR A 169 13.71 -31.66 -4.20
C THR A 169 12.41 -30.92 -4.57
N ALA A 170 11.91 -31.09 -5.79
CA ALA A 170 10.58 -30.57 -6.14
C ALA A 170 9.47 -31.30 -5.36
N THR A 171 9.64 -32.60 -5.11
CA THR A 171 8.76 -33.40 -4.24
C THR A 171 8.65 -32.78 -2.85
N ASP A 172 9.78 -32.35 -2.25
CA ASP A 172 9.77 -31.65 -0.97
C ASP A 172 8.96 -30.34 -1.06
N TYR A 173 9.20 -29.51 -2.09
CA TYR A 173 8.42 -28.28 -2.29
C TYR A 173 6.92 -28.56 -2.38
N PHE A 174 6.53 -29.55 -3.18
CA PHE A 174 5.14 -29.93 -3.34
C PHE A 174 4.52 -30.48 -2.05
N HIS A 175 5.32 -31.07 -1.15
CA HIS A 175 4.85 -31.44 0.18
C HIS A 175 4.45 -30.22 1.03
N TYR A 176 5.23 -29.13 1.01
CA TYR A 176 4.81 -27.86 1.64
C TYR A 176 3.52 -27.34 1.03
N CYS A 177 3.41 -27.35 -0.30
CA CYS A 177 2.21 -26.91 -1.01
C CYS A 177 0.98 -27.69 -0.55
N LYS A 178 1.06 -29.03 -0.42
CA LYS A 178 -0.05 -29.86 0.07
C LYS A 178 -0.54 -29.42 1.45
N ILE A 179 0.39 -29.26 2.39
CA ILE A 179 0.06 -28.81 3.75
C ILE A 179 -0.61 -27.43 3.72
N ALA A 180 -0.06 -26.50 2.93
CA ALA A 180 -0.60 -25.16 2.78
C ALA A 180 -2.01 -25.17 2.17
N TYR A 181 -2.26 -25.95 1.12
CA TYR A 181 -3.58 -26.02 0.50
C TYR A 181 -4.67 -26.54 1.43
N ILE A 182 -4.36 -27.60 2.19
CA ILE A 182 -5.30 -28.19 3.13
C ILE A 182 -5.60 -27.21 4.28
N ALA A 183 -4.55 -26.64 4.89
CA ALA A 183 -4.70 -25.74 6.04
C ALA A 183 -5.27 -24.36 5.68
N GLY A 184 -4.98 -23.89 4.47
CA GLY A 184 -5.40 -22.59 3.97
C GLY A 184 -6.80 -22.56 3.34
N LYS A 185 -7.50 -23.69 3.28
CA LYS A 185 -8.84 -23.76 2.68
C LYS A 185 -9.81 -22.81 3.40
N ARG A 186 -10.49 -21.96 2.63
CA ARG A 186 -11.60 -21.14 3.14
C ARG A 186 -12.92 -21.92 3.18
N GLN A 187 -13.91 -21.41 3.92
CA GLN A 187 -15.22 -22.06 4.04
C GLN A 187 -15.93 -22.25 2.68
N ASP A 188 -15.71 -21.31 1.77
CA ASP A 188 -16.25 -21.30 0.40
C ASP A 188 -15.40 -22.07 -0.61
N GLU A 189 -14.28 -22.65 -0.20
CA GLU A 189 -13.36 -23.40 -1.07
C GLU A 189 -13.46 -24.91 -0.84
N SER A 190 -13.34 -25.67 -1.93
CA SER A 190 -13.12 -27.12 -1.87
C SER A 190 -11.68 -27.43 -2.24
N VAL A 191 -11.05 -28.29 -1.43
CA VAL A 191 -9.70 -28.81 -1.66
C VAL A 191 -9.81 -30.33 -1.67
N ASP A 192 -9.34 -30.94 -2.75
CA ASP A 192 -9.35 -32.39 -2.92
C ASP A 192 -8.11 -32.99 -2.23
N GLU A 193 -8.28 -33.43 -0.99
CA GLU A 193 -7.19 -33.93 -0.14
C GLU A 193 -6.56 -35.24 -0.65
N SER A 194 -7.24 -35.93 -1.58
CA SER A 194 -6.75 -37.17 -2.19
C SER A 194 -5.58 -36.92 -3.17
N LEU A 195 -5.47 -35.70 -3.71
CA LEU A 195 -4.40 -35.30 -4.61
C LEU A 195 -3.03 -35.32 -3.91
N SER A 196 -2.00 -35.67 -4.67
CA SER A 196 -0.60 -35.42 -4.30
C SER A 196 -0.31 -33.92 -4.25
N GLY A 197 0.78 -33.53 -3.59
CA GLY A 197 1.18 -32.11 -3.54
C GLY A 197 1.45 -31.50 -4.92
N ARG A 198 2.00 -32.30 -5.84
CA ARG A 198 2.29 -31.88 -7.22
C ARG A 198 1.00 -31.64 -7.99
N GLU A 199 0.02 -32.52 -7.86
CA GLU A 199 -1.32 -32.37 -8.47
C GLU A 199 -2.06 -31.17 -7.88
N MET A 200 -2.00 -30.97 -6.56
CA MET A 200 -2.57 -29.78 -5.91
C MET A 200 -1.94 -28.50 -6.43
N TYR A 201 -0.61 -28.45 -6.54
CA TYR A 201 0.10 -27.29 -7.09
C TYR A 201 -0.32 -27.04 -8.55
N ALA A 202 -0.33 -28.07 -9.40
CA ALA A 202 -0.77 -27.94 -10.79
C ALA A 202 -2.22 -27.44 -10.92
N ARG A 203 -3.09 -27.79 -9.97
CA ARG A 203 -4.51 -27.43 -9.98
C ARG A 203 -4.83 -26.06 -9.38
N TYR A 204 -4.15 -25.68 -8.30
CA TYR A 204 -4.54 -24.55 -7.45
C TYR A 204 -3.58 -23.35 -7.49
N ALA A 205 -2.33 -23.54 -7.95
CA ALA A 205 -1.39 -22.44 -8.13
C ALA A 205 -1.80 -21.55 -9.31
N ASP A 206 -1.08 -20.44 -9.49
CA ASP A 206 -1.28 -19.51 -10.59
C ASP A 206 -1.12 -20.14 -12.00
N GLY A 207 -0.38 -21.25 -12.09
CA GLY A 207 -0.20 -22.02 -13.33
C GLY A 207 0.98 -21.56 -14.19
N ARG A 208 1.55 -20.38 -13.95
CA ARG A 208 2.80 -19.94 -14.61
C ARG A 208 4.03 -20.50 -13.87
N HIS A 209 4.19 -21.82 -13.87
CA HIS A 209 5.17 -22.56 -13.06
C HIS A 209 6.63 -22.50 -13.55
N GLU A 210 6.93 -21.83 -14.67
CA GLU A 210 8.30 -21.65 -15.19
C GLU A 210 9.15 -22.94 -15.30
N GLY A 211 8.53 -24.06 -15.66
CA GLY A 211 9.23 -25.34 -15.77
C GLY A 211 9.38 -26.13 -14.47
N LEU A 212 8.88 -25.63 -13.32
CA LEU A 212 8.96 -26.34 -12.04
C LEU A 212 8.22 -27.68 -12.05
N LEU A 213 7.14 -27.80 -12.82
CA LEU A 213 6.43 -29.06 -13.01
C LEU A 213 7.12 -30.00 -14.01
N ASP A 214 8.17 -29.56 -14.69
CA ASP A 214 8.79 -30.30 -15.79
C ASP A 214 10.14 -30.92 -15.40
N ILE A 215 10.74 -30.52 -14.27
CA ILE A 215 11.96 -31.12 -13.72
C ILE A 215 11.70 -32.49 -13.08
N ASP A 216 12.74 -33.30 -12.93
CA ASP A 216 12.70 -34.52 -12.13
C ASP A 216 12.36 -34.16 -10.67
N PRO A 217 11.20 -34.60 -10.17
CA PRO A 217 10.72 -34.17 -8.88
C PRO A 217 11.58 -34.66 -7.71
N ASP A 218 12.34 -35.74 -7.87
CA ASP A 218 13.13 -36.35 -6.81
C ASP A 218 14.63 -35.98 -6.90
N SER A 219 15.02 -35.22 -7.94
CA SER A 219 16.40 -34.75 -8.12
C SER A 219 16.65 -33.43 -7.38
N ALA A 220 17.42 -33.49 -6.29
CA ALA A 220 17.85 -32.30 -5.56
C ALA A 220 18.73 -31.38 -6.42
N GLN A 221 19.52 -31.95 -7.34
CA GLN A 221 20.38 -31.19 -8.24
C GLN A 221 19.55 -30.41 -9.27
N GLU A 222 18.54 -31.03 -9.88
CA GLU A 222 17.67 -30.32 -10.82
C GLU A 222 16.90 -29.18 -10.14
N PHE A 223 16.41 -29.40 -8.93
CA PHE A 223 15.75 -28.33 -8.15
C PHE A 223 16.73 -27.18 -7.84
N ALA A 224 17.95 -27.49 -7.39
CA ALA A 224 18.99 -26.49 -7.13
C ALA A 224 19.36 -25.70 -8.39
N ASP A 225 19.54 -26.37 -9.53
CA ASP A 225 19.84 -25.72 -10.81
C ASP A 225 18.67 -24.88 -11.32
N TRP A 226 17.42 -25.30 -11.05
CA TRP A 226 16.23 -24.53 -11.39
C TRP A 226 16.11 -23.26 -10.55
N ILE A 227 16.41 -23.34 -9.24
CA ILE A 227 16.47 -22.17 -8.33
C ILE A 227 17.55 -21.18 -8.78
N ASP A 228 18.72 -21.69 -9.17
CA ASP A 228 19.86 -20.89 -9.61
C ASP A 228 19.74 -20.39 -11.06
N SER A 229 18.62 -20.67 -11.75
CA SER A 229 18.39 -20.34 -13.16
C SER A 229 19.42 -20.94 -14.14
N LYS A 230 19.98 -22.10 -13.79
CA LYS A 230 20.91 -22.89 -14.62
C LYS A 230 20.22 -24.01 -15.41
N HIS A 231 19.03 -24.42 -14.96
CA HIS A 231 18.29 -25.54 -15.57
C HIS A 231 17.64 -25.15 -16.92
N LEU A 232 17.75 -26.02 -17.93
CA LEU A 232 17.25 -25.76 -19.30
C LEU A 232 15.74 -25.55 -19.39
N LEU A 233 14.98 -26.16 -18.48
CA LEU A 233 13.51 -26.03 -18.42
C LEU A 233 13.05 -24.75 -17.71
N LYS A 234 13.96 -24.01 -17.05
CA LYS A 234 13.61 -22.77 -16.36
C LYS A 234 13.22 -21.70 -17.38
N LYS A 235 12.02 -21.15 -17.24
CA LYS A 235 11.52 -20.01 -18.04
C LYS A 235 11.53 -18.73 -17.21
N VAL A 236 11.32 -17.59 -17.87
CA VAL A 236 11.22 -16.26 -17.25
C VAL A 236 9.81 -15.68 -17.40
N GLY A 237 9.39 -14.85 -16.43
CA GLY A 237 8.14 -14.08 -16.49
C GLY A 237 6.91 -14.81 -15.93
N GLY A 238 7.09 -15.93 -15.25
CA GLY A 238 6.05 -16.65 -14.52
C GLY A 238 6.06 -16.38 -13.01
N HIS A 239 5.20 -17.12 -12.30
CA HIS A 239 4.91 -16.94 -10.87
C HIS A 239 4.91 -18.30 -10.14
N PRO A 240 6.04 -19.05 -10.16
CA PRO A 240 6.10 -20.42 -9.65
C PRO A 240 5.86 -20.52 -8.13
N TRP A 241 5.99 -19.41 -7.42
CA TRP A 241 5.76 -19.34 -5.98
C TRP A 241 4.33 -19.00 -5.62
N GLU A 242 3.51 -18.53 -6.57
CA GLU A 242 2.12 -18.12 -6.32
C GLU A 242 1.21 -19.34 -6.18
N ILE A 243 1.22 -19.91 -4.97
CA ILE A 243 0.45 -21.11 -4.64
C ILE A 243 -1.04 -20.83 -4.54
N LYS A 244 -1.45 -19.59 -4.24
CA LYS A 244 -2.86 -19.16 -4.35
C LYS A 244 -2.94 -17.94 -5.24
N ARG A 245 -3.66 -18.10 -6.35
CA ARG A 245 -3.89 -17.05 -7.32
C ARG A 245 -4.55 -15.82 -6.69
N GLY A 246 -4.06 -14.64 -7.03
CA GLY A 246 -4.69 -13.39 -6.61
C GLY A 246 -4.33 -12.21 -7.51
N GLY A 247 -4.90 -11.05 -7.20
CA GLY A 247 -4.41 -9.80 -7.79
C GLY A 247 -3.03 -9.46 -7.21
N ASN A 248 -2.45 -8.37 -7.70
CA ASN A 248 -1.11 -7.90 -7.28
C ASN A 248 -0.94 -7.63 -5.76
N THR A 249 -2.02 -7.72 -4.97
CA THR A 249 -2.01 -7.56 -3.50
C THR A 249 -2.56 -8.76 -2.74
N THR A 250 -3.29 -9.69 -3.39
CA THR A 250 -4.08 -10.72 -2.70
C THR A 250 -3.60 -12.15 -2.96
N HIS A 251 -2.57 -12.33 -3.76
CA HIS A 251 -1.95 -13.63 -3.95
C HIS A 251 -1.21 -14.09 -2.69
N ILE A 252 -1.03 -15.39 -2.52
CA ILE A 252 -0.17 -15.97 -1.48
C ILE A 252 0.99 -16.69 -2.17
N ASN A 253 2.20 -16.29 -1.83
CA ASN A 253 3.42 -16.92 -2.31
C ASN A 253 4.02 -17.83 -1.24
N LEU A 254 4.46 -19.01 -1.65
CA LEU A 254 5.37 -19.86 -0.91
C LEU A 254 6.71 -19.85 -1.64
N SER A 255 7.53 -18.85 -1.33
CA SER A 255 8.80 -18.63 -2.04
C SER A 255 9.91 -19.51 -1.51
N VAL A 256 10.75 -20.01 -2.41
CA VAL A 256 12.02 -20.66 -2.07
C VAL A 256 13.16 -19.81 -2.62
N THR A 257 14.11 -19.45 -1.77
CA THR A 257 15.29 -18.64 -2.14
C THR A 257 16.56 -19.18 -1.52
N ARG A 258 17.73 -18.77 -2.05
CA ARG A 258 18.99 -18.96 -1.32
C ARG A 258 19.01 -18.06 -0.09
N PRO A 259 19.51 -18.53 1.08
CA PRO A 259 19.67 -17.65 2.24
C PRO A 259 20.58 -16.45 1.90
N PRO A 260 20.31 -15.25 2.44
CA PRO A 260 21.18 -14.10 2.21
C PRO A 260 22.63 -14.40 2.59
N TYR A 261 23.56 -14.01 1.72
CA TYR A 261 25.01 -14.19 1.91
C TYR A 261 25.50 -15.65 1.96
N GLN A 262 24.65 -16.63 1.62
CA GLN A 262 25.03 -18.03 1.48
C GLN A 262 24.70 -18.53 0.07
N ARG A 263 25.57 -19.37 -0.49
CA ARG A 263 25.35 -19.99 -1.80
C ARG A 263 24.65 -21.35 -1.71
N GLU A 264 24.58 -21.91 -0.51
CA GLU A 264 24.07 -23.24 -0.24
C GLU A 264 22.81 -23.19 0.63
N GLY A 265 22.01 -24.24 0.54
CA GLY A 265 20.73 -24.36 1.21
C GLY A 265 19.61 -23.50 0.60
N PHE A 266 18.46 -23.58 1.24
CA PHE A 266 17.21 -22.98 0.80
C PHE A 266 16.45 -22.39 1.99
N LYS A 267 15.89 -21.20 1.81
CA LYS A 267 14.92 -20.58 2.72
C LYS A 267 13.55 -20.67 2.09
N ILE A 268 12.59 -21.24 2.82
CA ILE A 268 11.18 -21.24 2.44
C ILE A 268 10.48 -20.12 3.22
N GLU A 269 9.70 -19.31 2.52
CA GLU A 269 9.03 -18.15 3.11
C GLU A 269 7.62 -17.96 2.54
N LEU A 270 6.63 -17.93 3.44
CA LEU A 270 5.25 -17.55 3.13
C LEU A 270 5.11 -16.03 3.03
N ARG A 271 4.41 -15.56 2.00
CA ARG A 271 4.07 -14.14 1.81
C ARG A 271 2.59 -14.03 1.44
N GLY A 272 1.84 -13.25 2.23
CA GLY A 272 0.40 -13.10 2.08
C GLY A 272 -0.12 -12.02 3.02
N GLU A 273 0.36 -10.79 2.83
CA GLU A 273 0.20 -9.69 3.80
C GLU A 273 -1.17 -8.98 3.70
N SER A 274 -1.96 -9.24 2.65
CA SER A 274 -3.30 -8.67 2.51
C SER A 274 -4.20 -9.08 3.66
N ILE A 275 -4.90 -8.11 4.25
CA ILE A 275 -5.86 -8.33 5.34
C ILE A 275 -6.86 -9.44 5.03
N SER A 276 -7.35 -9.52 3.79
CA SER A 276 -8.35 -10.50 3.34
C SER A 276 -7.82 -11.94 3.18
N ARG A 277 -6.50 -12.14 3.24
CA ARG A 277 -5.84 -13.43 3.00
C ARG A 277 -4.92 -13.85 4.14
N MET A 278 -4.69 -12.94 5.10
CA MET A 278 -3.70 -13.12 6.14
C MET A 278 -4.02 -14.28 7.08
N VAL A 279 -5.28 -14.48 7.47
CA VAL A 279 -5.67 -15.62 8.33
C VAL A 279 -5.38 -16.95 7.66
N GLU A 280 -5.66 -17.05 6.36
CA GLU A 280 -5.28 -18.20 5.56
C GLU A 280 -3.77 -18.41 5.53
N THR A 281 -2.97 -17.37 5.27
CA THR A 281 -1.51 -17.45 5.32
C THR A 281 -0.99 -17.89 6.71
N MET A 282 -1.60 -17.39 7.78
CA MET A 282 -1.27 -17.77 9.16
C MET A 282 -1.61 -19.24 9.47
N ARG A 283 -2.75 -19.75 8.97
CA ARG A 283 -3.12 -21.16 9.09
C ARG A 283 -2.13 -22.05 8.33
N MET A 284 -1.74 -21.67 7.12
CA MET A 284 -0.71 -22.36 6.33
C MET A 284 0.61 -22.44 7.10
N LEU A 285 1.08 -21.32 7.65
CA LEU A 285 2.32 -21.25 8.43
C LEU A 285 2.29 -22.19 9.63
N LEU A 286 1.22 -22.12 10.43
CA LEU A 286 1.08 -22.94 11.64
C LEU A 286 1.01 -24.44 11.31
N ALA A 287 0.37 -24.82 10.20
CA ALA A 287 0.31 -26.22 9.78
C ALA A 287 1.66 -26.75 9.29
N ILE A 288 2.41 -25.97 8.50
CA ILE A 288 3.76 -26.33 8.07
C ILE A 288 4.69 -26.45 9.28
N HIS A 289 4.62 -25.49 10.21
CA HIS A 289 5.37 -25.55 11.46
C HIS A 289 5.00 -26.78 12.30
N ALA A 290 3.72 -27.12 12.41
CA ALA A 290 3.26 -28.32 13.13
C ALA A 290 3.73 -29.63 12.49
N ALA A 291 4.02 -29.62 11.18
CA ALA A 291 4.64 -30.74 10.47
C ALA A 291 6.16 -30.83 10.67
N ASN A 292 6.75 -29.99 11.53
CA ASN A 292 8.21 -29.88 11.77
C ASN A 292 9.02 -29.54 10.53
N LEU A 293 8.42 -28.81 9.59
CA LEU A 293 9.09 -28.34 8.39
C LEU A 293 9.64 -26.92 8.57
N PRO A 294 10.90 -26.65 8.19
CA PRO A 294 11.47 -25.30 8.25
C PRO A 294 10.68 -24.29 7.42
N ILE A 295 10.25 -23.19 8.04
CA ILE A 295 9.42 -22.17 7.39
C ILE A 295 9.64 -20.80 8.01
N SER A 296 9.66 -19.78 7.15
CA SER A 296 9.60 -18.36 7.51
C SER A 296 8.28 -17.76 7.04
N ILE A 297 7.95 -16.59 7.58
CA ILE A 297 6.90 -15.72 7.04
C ILE A 297 7.47 -14.32 6.81
N ALA A 298 6.97 -13.62 5.80
CA ALA A 298 7.31 -12.21 5.60
C ALA A 298 6.70 -11.34 6.71
N ASP A 299 7.50 -10.36 7.16
CA ASP A 299 7.15 -9.40 8.21
C ASP A 299 6.51 -10.01 9.48
N PRO A 300 7.24 -10.90 10.19
CA PRO A 300 6.72 -11.53 11.41
C PRO A 300 6.32 -10.52 12.49
N GLU A 301 7.03 -9.39 12.60
CA GLU A 301 6.69 -8.33 13.54
C GLU A 301 5.42 -7.58 13.14
N GLY A 302 5.23 -7.26 11.87
CA GLY A 302 3.97 -6.70 11.38
C GLY A 302 2.77 -7.61 11.64
N ILE A 303 2.93 -8.93 11.46
CA ILE A 303 1.91 -9.92 11.81
C ILE A 303 1.58 -9.86 13.30
N ARG A 304 2.59 -9.90 14.17
CA ARG A 304 2.41 -9.83 15.63
C ARG A 304 1.69 -8.55 16.03
N LYS A 305 2.12 -7.39 15.52
CA LYS A 305 1.50 -6.09 15.81
C LYS A 305 0.02 -6.10 15.42
N ARG A 306 -0.31 -6.61 14.24
CA ARG A 306 -1.70 -6.73 13.77
C ARG A 306 -2.52 -7.73 14.58
N LEU A 307 -1.98 -8.86 15.02
CA LEU A 307 -2.72 -9.77 15.90
C LEU A 307 -3.05 -9.10 17.25
N LEU A 308 -2.10 -8.34 17.80
CA LEU A 308 -2.22 -7.70 19.12
C LEU A 308 -2.82 -6.28 19.08
N ALA A 309 -3.22 -5.78 17.91
CA ALA A 309 -3.69 -4.41 17.69
C ALA A 309 -2.69 -3.32 18.15
N GLN A 310 -1.39 -3.62 18.06
CA GLN A 310 -0.27 -2.71 18.36
C GLN A 310 0.16 -1.89 17.13
N ASP A 311 -0.45 -2.14 15.98
CA ASP A 311 -0.32 -1.37 14.74
C ASP A 311 -1.26 -0.15 14.72
N ASN A 312 -1.15 0.64 13.65
CA ASN A 312 -2.03 1.76 13.37
C ASN A 312 -2.93 1.48 12.17
N ILE A 313 -4.12 2.08 12.17
CA ILE A 313 -4.98 2.19 11.00
C ILE A 313 -4.75 3.56 10.37
N GLY A 314 -4.44 3.56 9.07
CA GLY A 314 -4.30 4.81 8.31
C GLY A 314 -5.68 5.39 8.00
N ILE A 315 -5.87 6.65 8.35
CA ILE A 315 -7.02 7.46 7.94
C ILE A 315 -6.64 8.14 6.64
N VAL A 316 -7.37 7.84 5.57
CA VAL A 316 -7.11 8.39 4.23
C VAL A 316 -8.26 9.28 3.76
N PRO A 317 -8.00 10.27 2.89
CA PRO A 317 -9.03 11.13 2.34
C PRO A 317 -10.15 10.36 1.63
N ALA A 318 -11.37 10.90 1.68
CA ALA A 318 -12.56 10.27 1.10
C ALA A 318 -12.48 10.05 -0.43
N TYR A 319 -11.64 10.81 -1.13
CA TYR A 319 -11.39 10.65 -2.57
C TYR A 319 -10.28 9.63 -2.88
N THR A 320 -9.55 9.14 -1.87
CA THR A 320 -8.47 8.17 -2.05
C THR A 320 -9.03 6.76 -2.12
N SER A 321 -8.65 6.00 -3.15
CA SER A 321 -8.95 4.56 -3.23
C SER A 321 -8.29 3.83 -2.07
N LEU A 322 -9.02 2.96 -1.37
CA LEU A 322 -8.43 2.13 -0.31
C LEU A 322 -7.42 1.11 -0.86
N HIS A 323 -7.48 0.81 -2.17
CA HIS A 323 -6.53 -0.10 -2.79
C HIS A 323 -5.11 0.47 -2.70
N ARG A 324 -4.24 -0.20 -1.93
CA ARG A 324 -2.83 0.16 -1.70
C ARG A 324 -2.61 1.52 -1.02
N ALA A 325 -3.63 2.18 -0.51
CA ALA A 325 -3.44 3.47 0.15
C ALA A 325 -2.61 3.39 1.44
N ASN A 326 -2.43 2.19 2.00
CA ASN A 326 -1.47 1.96 3.09
C ASN A 326 -0.02 2.27 2.66
N GLN A 327 0.31 2.23 1.37
CA GLN A 327 1.65 2.55 0.84
C GLN A 327 2.01 4.04 0.96
N HIS A 328 1.03 4.92 1.22
CA HIS A 328 1.28 6.33 1.55
C HIS A 328 2.10 6.47 2.85
N PHE A 329 1.87 5.56 3.80
CA PHE A 329 2.47 5.64 5.13
C PHE A 329 3.85 4.97 5.13
N GLY A 330 4.80 5.62 5.79
CA GLY A 330 6.15 5.09 5.97
C GLY A 330 6.15 3.86 6.89
N LYS A 331 7.16 2.99 6.73
CA LYS A 331 7.29 1.74 7.52
C LYS A 331 7.26 1.98 9.04
N ALA A 332 7.84 3.08 9.51
CA ALA A 332 7.87 3.42 10.93
C ALA A 332 6.50 3.78 11.54
N GLN A 333 5.48 4.00 10.70
CA GLN A 333 4.12 4.29 11.17
C GLN A 333 3.31 3.02 11.46
N ASP A 334 3.82 1.83 11.10
CA ASP A 334 3.16 0.54 11.32
C ASP A 334 1.70 0.52 10.80
N VAL A 335 1.48 1.08 9.61
CA VAL A 335 0.15 1.10 8.96
C VAL A 335 0.05 -0.02 7.94
N PHE A 336 -0.79 -1.01 8.24
CA PHE A 336 -1.02 -2.17 7.35
C PHE A 336 -2.39 -2.14 6.68
N ASP A 337 -3.34 -1.41 7.26
CA ASP A 337 -4.69 -1.26 6.73
C ASP A 337 -5.15 0.19 6.86
N VAL A 338 -6.12 0.56 6.02
CA VAL A 338 -6.58 1.93 5.87
C VAL A 338 -8.09 2.01 5.80
N MET A 339 -8.62 3.15 6.25
CA MET A 339 -10.04 3.45 6.14
C MET A 339 -10.28 4.94 5.89
N HIS A 340 -11.44 5.26 5.34
CA HIS A 340 -11.89 6.66 5.27
C HIS A 340 -12.30 7.14 6.66
N TYR A 341 -12.06 8.42 6.96
CA TYR A 341 -12.54 9.04 8.21
C TYR A 341 -14.05 8.89 8.41
N ASP A 342 -14.82 8.87 7.32
CA ASP A 342 -16.28 8.72 7.36
C ASP A 342 -16.73 7.34 7.84
N ALA A 343 -15.91 6.30 7.67
CA ALA A 343 -16.19 4.95 8.13
C ALA A 343 -16.14 4.82 9.67
N LEU A 344 -15.61 5.81 10.39
CA LEU A 344 -15.75 5.89 11.86
C LEU A 344 -17.21 6.13 12.30
N GLY A 345 -18.07 6.61 11.41
CA GLY A 345 -19.51 6.78 11.67
C GLY A 345 -19.81 7.57 12.94
N ARG A 346 -20.69 7.03 13.79
CA ARG A 346 -21.07 7.64 15.08
C ARG A 346 -19.92 7.73 16.09
N PHE A 347 -18.81 7.02 15.87
CA PHE A 347 -17.68 6.96 16.80
C PHE A 347 -16.62 8.04 16.56
N LYS A 348 -16.79 8.90 15.55
CA LYS A 348 -15.88 10.02 15.25
C LYS A 348 -15.50 10.82 16.50
N ARG A 349 -16.47 11.26 17.30
CA ARG A 349 -16.20 12.06 18.52
C ARG A 349 -15.26 11.38 19.51
N ARG A 350 -15.32 10.04 19.61
CA ARG A 350 -14.47 9.26 20.52
C ARG A 350 -13.05 9.07 19.98
N ILE A 351 -12.91 8.92 18.67
CA ILE A 351 -11.66 8.49 18.03
C ILE A 351 -10.83 9.69 17.56
N THR A 352 -11.47 10.75 17.04
CA THR A 352 -10.80 11.93 16.47
C THR A 352 -9.73 12.55 17.37
N PRO A 353 -9.93 12.68 18.70
CA PRO A 353 -8.88 13.22 19.58
C PRO A 353 -7.58 12.40 19.62
N PHE A 354 -7.64 11.12 19.22
CA PHE A 354 -6.50 10.19 19.21
C PHE A 354 -5.92 9.99 17.81
N ILE A 355 -6.48 10.66 16.79
CA ILE A 355 -5.92 10.64 15.44
C ILE A 355 -4.73 11.60 15.41
N THR A 356 -3.56 11.08 15.05
CA THR A 356 -2.42 11.93 14.71
C THR A 356 -2.52 12.29 13.23
N TRP A 357 -2.91 13.53 12.96
CA TRP A 357 -3.06 14.04 11.59
C TRP A 357 -1.72 14.41 10.97
N GLU A 358 -1.54 14.11 9.69
CA GLU A 358 -0.39 14.59 8.93
C GLU A 358 -0.46 16.11 8.73
N PRO A 359 0.69 16.80 8.64
CA PRO A 359 0.72 18.22 8.40
C PRO A 359 0.11 18.55 7.04
N LEU A 360 -0.77 19.55 7.01
CA LEU A 360 -1.25 20.11 5.75
C LEU A 360 -0.16 20.96 5.08
N PRO A 361 -0.12 21.02 3.73
CA PRO A 361 0.83 21.84 3.00
C PRO A 361 0.70 23.32 3.40
N ILE A 362 1.85 23.98 3.52
CA ILE A 362 1.94 25.42 3.79
C ILE A 362 2.29 26.11 2.49
N LEU A 363 1.47 27.09 2.10
CA LEU A 363 1.74 27.94 0.95
C LEU A 363 2.10 29.36 1.45
N LYS A 364 3.31 29.83 1.10
CA LYS A 364 3.81 31.17 1.41
C LYS A 364 4.33 31.85 0.13
N PRO A 365 4.34 33.20 0.06
CA PRO A 365 5.10 33.90 -0.98
C PRO A 365 6.57 33.48 -0.97
N ARG A 366 7.25 33.50 -2.12
CA ARG A 366 8.71 33.30 -2.16
C ARG A 366 9.40 34.50 -1.53
N ASP A 367 10.43 34.22 -0.74
CA ASP A 367 11.33 35.26 -0.25
C ASP A 367 12.28 35.66 -1.40
N ALA A 368 12.70 36.92 -1.46
CA ALA A 368 13.65 37.39 -2.49
C ALA A 368 15.01 36.64 -2.42
N SER A 369 15.31 36.01 -1.28
CA SER A 369 16.49 35.17 -1.04
C SER A 369 16.35 33.73 -1.51
N ASP A 370 15.15 33.26 -1.86
CA ASP A 370 14.89 31.88 -2.31
C ASP A 370 15.09 31.72 -3.84
N ILE A 371 15.56 32.77 -4.52
CA ILE A 371 15.94 32.73 -5.93
C ILE A 371 17.35 32.13 -6.00
N LEU A 372 17.44 30.80 -6.13
CA LEU A 372 18.68 30.19 -6.60
C LEU A 372 19.00 30.76 -7.99
N PRO A 373 20.26 31.20 -8.25
CA PRO A 373 20.63 31.71 -9.56
C PRO A 373 20.41 30.64 -10.64
N PRO A 374 20.18 31.08 -11.89
CA PRO A 374 19.74 30.24 -13.00
C PRO A 374 20.65 29.06 -13.31
#